data_AF-F8NHS3-F1
#
_entry.id   AF-F8NHS3-F1
#
_cell.length_a   1.000
_cell.length_b   1.000
_cell.length_c   1.000
_cell.angle_alpha   90.00
_cell.angle_beta   90.00
_cell.angle_gamma   90.00
#
_symmetry.space_group_name_H-M   'P 1'
#
loop_
_entity.id
_entity.type
_entity.pdbx_description
1 polymer ?
#
loop_
_entity_poly.entity_id
_entity_poly.type
_entity_poly.pdbx_seq_one_letter_code
_entity_poly.pdbx_strand_id
1 'polypeptide(L)'
;MKFFNARKTSYHTDPKLIDEALYTPYVYEAAGQEARQSRSKPQNHTADLLGISELNPSVEAEDGNAIAKRKKSRFDTTHTEAEIFVFDYGTVVIWGMTEAQEKRFLSSIKRFEVEKLASEDIEMEDLNYYYANYSRIYNDVITLRKGSSYMTKLSLSHALSQSVKISLFEELISSTIEDTKDIPEIISETGKIGMPHKEIMQKIGELFLLRTNINSVGSVLDSPEVFWSYPDLQPLYDAARSYLEIPQRINLLNTRVEVLQDMLQLLKE
;
A
#
# COMPACT_ATOMS: atom_id res chain seq x y z
N MET A 1 5.80 13.06 -12.52
CA MET A 1 4.85 13.90 -13.30
C MET A 1 4.75 13.58 -14.79
N LYS A 2 5.82 13.77 -15.62
CA LYS A 2 5.72 13.61 -17.09
C LYS A 2 5.18 12.24 -17.55
N PHE A 3 5.57 11.17 -16.85
CA PHE A 3 5.09 9.81 -17.11
C PHE A 3 3.56 9.65 -16.98
N PHE A 4 2.97 10.20 -15.92
CA PHE A 4 1.53 10.16 -15.69
C PHE A 4 0.79 11.10 -16.65
N ASN A 5 1.32 12.28 -16.93
CA ASN A 5 0.73 13.18 -17.92
C ASN A 5 0.65 12.56 -19.32
N ALA A 6 1.67 11.79 -19.72
CA ALA A 6 1.65 11.05 -20.99
C ALA A 6 0.60 9.92 -21.05
N ARG A 7 0.08 9.51 -19.89
CA ARG A 7 -0.87 8.39 -19.72
C ARG A 7 -2.30 8.84 -19.41
N LYS A 8 -2.55 10.15 -19.41
CA LYS A 8 -3.87 10.75 -19.11
C LYS A 8 -5.00 10.18 -19.98
N THR A 9 -4.76 9.95 -21.26
CA THR A 9 -5.76 9.40 -22.19
C THR A 9 -5.92 7.88 -22.12
N SER A 10 -4.85 7.14 -21.77
CA SER A 10 -4.86 5.67 -21.76
C SER A 10 -5.33 5.08 -20.44
N TYR A 11 -5.02 5.74 -19.33
CA TYR A 11 -5.28 5.23 -17.98
C TYR A 11 -6.07 6.21 -17.10
N HIS A 12 -6.62 7.28 -17.69
CA HIS A 12 -7.42 8.30 -17.00
C HIS A 12 -6.68 8.96 -15.83
N THR A 13 -5.35 9.06 -15.93
CA THR A 13 -4.50 9.61 -14.87
C THR A 13 -4.60 11.13 -14.81
N ASP A 14 -4.98 11.65 -13.64
CA ASP A 14 -4.91 13.07 -13.31
C ASP A 14 -3.90 13.30 -12.17
N PRO A 15 -2.59 13.42 -12.49
CA PRO A 15 -1.57 13.52 -11.47
C PRO A 15 -1.63 14.87 -10.74
N LYS A 16 -1.70 14.82 -9.41
CA LYS A 16 -1.64 15.99 -8.53
C LYS A 16 -0.52 15.79 -7.53
N LEU A 17 0.34 16.80 -7.40
CA LEU A 17 1.32 16.83 -6.33
C LEU A 17 0.64 17.47 -5.11
N ILE A 18 0.57 16.73 -4.02
CA ILE A 18 0.01 17.18 -2.74
C ILE A 18 1.13 16.98 -1.75
N ASP A 19 1.79 18.07 -1.39
CA ASP A 19 2.93 18.05 -0.47
C ASP A 19 4.03 17.08 -0.97
N GLU A 20 4.38 16.07 -0.16
CA GLU A 20 5.36 15.02 -0.45
C GLU A 20 4.79 13.85 -1.28
N ALA A 21 3.48 13.85 -1.57
CA ALA A 21 2.78 12.75 -2.22
C ALA A 21 2.28 13.12 -3.63
N LEU A 22 2.63 12.29 -4.60
CA LEU A 22 2.05 12.31 -5.93
C LEU A 22 0.81 11.41 -5.97
N TYR A 23 -0.36 12.05 -6.05
CA TYR A 23 -1.65 11.37 -6.24
C TYR A 23 -1.98 11.23 -7.72
N THR A 24 -2.49 10.06 -8.12
CA THR A 24 -3.15 9.92 -9.42
C THR A 24 -4.22 8.83 -9.38
N PRO A 25 -5.44 9.09 -9.91
CA PRO A 25 -6.37 8.02 -10.23
C PRO A 25 -5.79 7.20 -11.38
N TYR A 26 -6.07 5.91 -11.42
CA TYR A 26 -5.56 5.00 -12.42
C TYR A 26 -6.60 3.95 -12.76
N VAL A 27 -6.97 3.86 -14.04
CA VAL A 27 -7.95 2.90 -14.50
C VAL A 27 -7.35 2.05 -15.61
N TYR A 28 -7.16 0.76 -15.37
CA TYR A 28 -6.70 -0.20 -16.38
C TYR A 28 -7.78 -0.53 -17.43
N GLU A 29 -9.06 -0.50 -17.04
CA GLU A 29 -10.20 -0.79 -17.91
C GLU A 29 -11.15 0.41 -17.94
N ALA A 30 -10.86 1.39 -18.79
CA ALA A 30 -11.90 2.31 -19.24
C ALA A 30 -12.61 1.67 -20.45
N ALA A 31 -13.86 1.26 -20.27
CA ALA A 31 -14.82 0.92 -21.33
C ALA A 31 -14.36 -0.13 -22.37
N GLY A 32 -14.37 -1.42 -22.00
CA GLY A 32 -14.16 -2.54 -22.94
C GLY A 32 -15.27 -3.58 -23.02
N GLN A 33 -16.27 -3.56 -22.12
CA GLN A 33 -17.26 -4.66 -22.03
C GLN A 33 -18.70 -4.31 -22.45
N GLU A 34 -19.00 -3.07 -22.88
CA GLU A 34 -20.33 -2.76 -23.46
C GLU A 34 -20.38 -2.87 -25.00
N ALA A 35 -19.27 -3.01 -25.69
CA ALA A 35 -19.23 -3.08 -27.17
C ALA A 35 -19.25 -4.50 -27.76
N ARG A 36 -19.69 -5.52 -27.01
CA ARG A 36 -19.84 -6.91 -27.52
C ARG A 36 -21.26 -7.48 -27.50
N GLN A 37 -22.28 -6.66 -27.26
CA GLN A 37 -23.69 -7.02 -27.52
C GLN A 37 -24.27 -6.26 -28.72
N SER A 38 -23.57 -6.29 -29.86
CA SER A 38 -24.16 -5.92 -31.15
C SER A 38 -23.60 -6.82 -32.25
N ARG A 39 -23.94 -8.12 -32.17
CA ARG A 39 -23.88 -8.99 -33.35
C ARG A 39 -25.19 -9.77 -33.45
N SER A 40 -26.05 -9.24 -34.33
CA SER A 40 -27.25 -9.86 -34.86
C SER A 40 -27.00 -11.32 -35.27
N LYS A 41 -27.84 -12.23 -34.77
CA LYS A 41 -28.02 -13.55 -35.40
C LYS A 41 -29.24 -13.48 -36.34
N PRO A 42 -29.16 -14.04 -37.56
CA PRO A 42 -30.27 -14.01 -38.51
C PRO A 42 -31.39 -14.96 -38.10
N GLN A 43 -32.63 -14.55 -38.40
CA GLN A 43 -33.82 -15.38 -38.37
C GLN A 43 -33.70 -16.53 -39.39
N ASN A 44 -33.93 -17.76 -38.95
CA ASN A 44 -34.34 -18.85 -39.83
C ASN A 44 -35.76 -19.26 -39.44
N HIS A 45 -36.66 -19.03 -40.38
CA HIS A 45 -38.09 -19.26 -40.32
C HIS A 45 -38.41 -20.58 -41.04
N THR A 46 -38.74 -21.63 -40.29
CA THR A 46 -39.35 -22.89 -40.78
C THR A 46 -39.69 -23.70 -39.52
N ALA A 47 -40.87 -24.21 -39.23
CA ALA A 47 -42.16 -24.23 -39.89
C ALA A 47 -43.18 -24.56 -38.77
N ASP A 48 -44.24 -23.78 -38.64
CA ASP A 48 -45.43 -24.20 -37.89
C ASP A 48 -46.62 -23.96 -38.80
N LEU A 49 -47.07 -25.05 -39.42
CA LEU A 49 -48.04 -25.08 -40.49
C LEU A 49 -49.08 -26.10 -40.09
N LEU A 50 -49.81 -25.79 -39.01
CA LEU A 50 -51.18 -26.19 -38.67
C LEU A 50 -51.47 -25.67 -37.25
N GLY A 51 -52.18 -24.54 -37.15
CA GLY A 51 -52.55 -23.91 -35.88
C GLY A 51 -53.56 -24.76 -35.10
N ILE A 52 -53.05 -25.55 -34.14
CA ILE A 52 -53.84 -26.33 -33.19
C ILE A 52 -53.29 -26.11 -31.79
N SER A 53 -54.00 -25.28 -31.02
CA SER A 53 -53.80 -25.06 -29.59
C SER A 53 -54.56 -26.11 -28.79
N GLU A 54 -54.07 -27.35 -28.70
CA GLU A 54 -54.64 -28.35 -27.78
C GLU A 54 -53.83 -29.66 -27.79
N LEU A 55 -52.63 -29.65 -27.19
CA LEU A 55 -52.04 -30.87 -26.62
C LEU A 55 -51.36 -30.50 -25.29
N ASN A 56 -52.22 -30.54 -24.28
CA ASN A 56 -52.01 -30.42 -22.84
C ASN A 56 -50.92 -31.40 -22.33
N PRO A 57 -50.32 -31.20 -21.14
CA PRO A 57 -51.08 -31.55 -19.94
C PRO A 57 -50.91 -30.57 -18.78
N SER A 58 -52.05 -30.08 -18.30
CA SER A 58 -52.28 -29.70 -16.92
C SER A 58 -52.27 -30.94 -16.01
N VAL A 59 -51.37 -30.97 -15.03
CA VAL A 59 -51.67 -31.55 -13.71
C VAL A 59 -51.10 -30.61 -12.65
N GLU A 60 -52.00 -30.16 -11.79
CA GLU A 60 -51.85 -29.21 -10.70
C GLU A 60 -51.01 -29.78 -9.54
N ALA A 61 -50.19 -28.95 -8.91
CA ALA A 61 -49.86 -29.08 -7.49
C ALA A 61 -49.46 -27.70 -6.94
N GLU A 62 -50.10 -27.37 -5.82
CA GLU A 62 -50.12 -26.09 -5.12
C GLU A 62 -48.80 -25.72 -4.43
N ASP A 63 -48.66 -24.40 -4.26
CA ASP A 63 -48.03 -23.66 -3.15
C ASP A 63 -46.62 -24.05 -2.66
N GLY A 64 -45.66 -23.14 -2.90
CA GLY A 64 -44.27 -23.31 -2.47
C GLY A 64 -43.38 -22.19 -2.98
N ASN A 65 -43.56 -21.00 -2.41
CA ASN A 65 -42.79 -19.79 -2.65
C ASN A 65 -41.25 -20.02 -2.52
N ALA A 66 -40.56 -20.22 -3.64
CA ALA A 66 -39.10 -20.28 -3.70
C ALA A 66 -38.57 -19.43 -4.85
N ILE A 67 -38.64 -18.11 -4.70
CA ILE A 67 -37.78 -17.19 -5.45
C ILE A 67 -36.35 -17.52 -5.02
N ALA A 68 -35.62 -18.25 -5.87
CA ALA A 68 -34.18 -18.41 -5.79
C ALA A 68 -33.51 -17.03 -5.98
N LYS A 69 -33.52 -16.22 -4.91
CA LYS A 69 -32.68 -15.04 -4.78
C LYS A 69 -31.25 -15.55 -4.80
N ARG A 70 -30.60 -15.48 -5.97
CA ARG A 70 -29.14 -15.44 -6.06
C ARG A 70 -28.68 -14.44 -5.00
N LYS A 71 -28.04 -14.95 -3.94
CA LYS A 71 -27.38 -14.12 -2.92
C LYS A 71 -26.41 -13.21 -3.67
N LYS A 72 -26.83 -11.97 -3.94
CA LYS A 72 -25.88 -10.90 -4.21
C LYS A 72 -25.01 -10.81 -2.97
N SER A 73 -23.72 -11.08 -3.14
CA SER A 73 -22.70 -10.77 -2.15
C SER A 73 -23.00 -9.39 -1.57
N ARG A 74 -23.08 -9.28 -0.24
CA ARG A 74 -23.28 -8.00 0.49
C ARG A 74 -22.04 -7.10 0.44
N PHE A 75 -21.04 -7.43 -0.37
CA PHE A 75 -19.95 -6.55 -0.72
C PHE A 75 -20.31 -5.86 -2.03
N ASP A 76 -20.90 -4.68 -1.90
CA ASP A 76 -21.08 -3.74 -3.00
C ASP A 76 -19.69 -3.19 -3.34
N THR A 77 -18.89 -3.97 -4.06
CA THR A 77 -17.64 -3.51 -4.68
C THR A 77 -18.02 -2.62 -5.85
N THR A 78 -18.47 -1.41 -5.53
CA THR A 78 -18.51 -0.31 -6.49
C THR A 78 -17.15 -0.25 -7.16
N HIS A 79 -17.13 -0.34 -8.50
CA HIS A 79 -15.94 -0.13 -9.32
C HIS A 79 -15.42 1.29 -9.04
N THR A 80 -14.65 1.42 -7.97
CA THR A 80 -14.02 2.67 -7.59
C THR A 80 -12.78 2.76 -8.45
N GLU A 81 -12.59 3.90 -9.11
CA GLU A 81 -11.33 4.24 -9.76
C GLU A 81 -10.17 3.90 -8.82
N ALA A 82 -9.17 3.15 -9.29
CA ALA A 82 -8.05 2.83 -8.44
C ALA A 82 -7.26 4.11 -8.18
N GLU A 83 -6.77 4.29 -6.96
CA GLU A 83 -6.04 5.48 -6.56
C GLU A 83 -4.63 5.09 -6.17
N ILE A 84 -3.67 5.88 -6.62
CA ILE A 84 -2.26 5.63 -6.37
C ILE A 84 -1.67 6.85 -5.70
N PHE A 85 -0.92 6.61 -4.64
CA PHE A 85 -0.13 7.59 -3.93
C PHE A 85 1.34 7.16 -4.01
N VAL A 86 2.19 8.01 -4.59
CA VAL A 86 3.64 7.79 -4.67
C VAL A 86 4.31 8.84 -3.80
N PHE A 87 5.06 8.41 -2.80
CA PHE A 87 5.76 9.30 -1.88
C PHE A 87 7.22 9.51 -2.33
N ASP A 88 7.77 10.66 -2.01
CA ASP A 88 9.15 11.05 -2.34
C ASP A 88 10.21 10.19 -1.64
N TYR A 89 9.94 9.65 -0.45
CA TYR A 89 10.81 8.70 0.26
C TYR A 89 10.79 7.26 -0.29
N GLY A 90 10.19 7.06 -1.48
CA GLY A 90 10.32 5.84 -2.27
C GLY A 90 9.30 4.76 -1.97
N THR A 91 8.14 5.11 -1.40
CA THR A 91 7.04 4.17 -1.14
C THR A 91 5.85 4.46 -2.05
N VAL A 92 5.03 3.43 -2.30
CA VAL A 92 3.85 3.52 -3.15
C VAL A 92 2.69 2.84 -2.44
N VAL A 93 1.57 3.54 -2.30
CA VAL A 93 0.32 2.99 -1.76
C VAL A 93 -0.71 2.94 -2.87
N ILE A 94 -1.33 1.78 -3.05
CA ILE A 94 -2.28 1.49 -4.13
C ILE A 94 -3.62 1.11 -3.49
N TRP A 95 -4.70 1.74 -3.96
CA TRP A 95 -6.06 1.45 -3.53
C TRP A 95 -6.88 0.91 -4.69
N GLY A 96 -7.62 -0.18 -4.46
CA GLY A 96 -8.63 -0.66 -5.41
C GLY A 96 -8.06 -1.29 -6.68
N MET A 97 -6.81 -1.76 -6.66
CA MET A 97 -6.25 -2.60 -7.71
C MET A 97 -6.32 -4.08 -7.34
N THR A 98 -6.24 -4.93 -8.37
CA THR A 98 -5.95 -6.35 -8.20
C THR A 98 -4.45 -6.58 -8.17
N GLU A 99 -4.00 -7.67 -7.55
CA GLU A 99 -2.58 -8.04 -7.46
C GLU A 99 -1.87 -8.07 -8.85
N ALA A 100 -2.58 -8.51 -9.90
CA ALA A 100 -2.08 -8.52 -11.26
C ALA A 100 -1.87 -7.09 -11.83
N GLN A 101 -2.77 -6.17 -11.50
CA GLN A 101 -2.70 -4.77 -11.88
C GLN A 101 -1.59 -4.04 -11.13
N GLU A 102 -1.40 -4.34 -9.84
CA GLU A 102 -0.33 -3.81 -8.99
C GLU A 102 1.04 -4.21 -9.53
N LYS A 103 1.26 -5.52 -9.78
CA LYS A 103 2.52 -6.02 -10.37
C LYS A 103 2.84 -5.35 -11.70
N ARG A 104 1.83 -5.16 -12.55
CA ARG A 104 1.98 -4.44 -13.84
C ARG A 104 2.33 -2.96 -13.62
N PHE A 105 1.74 -2.32 -12.62
CA PHE A 105 1.98 -0.93 -12.30
C PHE A 105 3.41 -0.72 -11.79
N LEU A 106 3.82 -1.51 -10.79
CA LEU A 106 5.16 -1.52 -10.22
C LEU A 106 6.21 -1.77 -11.30
N SER A 107 5.98 -2.75 -12.18
CA SER A 107 6.86 -3.02 -13.34
C SER A 107 7.02 -1.79 -14.26
N SER A 108 6.01 -0.93 -14.34
CA SER A 108 6.05 0.27 -15.17
C SER A 108 6.82 1.42 -14.54
N ILE A 109 6.79 1.51 -13.20
CA ILE A 109 7.51 2.50 -12.39
C ILE A 109 8.98 2.15 -12.21
N LYS A 110 9.34 0.86 -12.26
CA LYS A 110 10.71 0.34 -12.09
C LYS A 110 11.82 1.12 -12.80
N ARG A 111 11.52 1.75 -13.95
CA ARG A 111 12.47 2.57 -14.71
C ARG A 111 12.84 3.92 -14.06
N PHE A 112 12.07 4.35 -13.07
CA PHE A 112 12.21 5.63 -12.36
C PHE A 112 12.72 5.44 -10.93
N GLU A 113 12.95 4.20 -10.49
CA GLU A 113 13.52 3.89 -9.18
C GLU A 113 14.98 4.38 -9.13
N VAL A 114 15.30 5.07 -8.03
CA VAL A 114 16.66 5.46 -7.65
C VAL A 114 17.04 4.56 -6.48
N GLU A 115 18.26 4.02 -6.46
CA GLU A 115 18.72 3.09 -5.41
C GLU A 115 17.80 1.87 -5.25
N LYS A 116 17.74 1.04 -6.30
CA LYS A 116 16.87 -0.13 -6.33
C LYS A 116 17.23 -1.13 -5.21
N LEU A 117 16.26 -1.39 -4.33
CA LEU A 117 16.34 -2.45 -3.33
C LEU A 117 16.41 -3.84 -3.98
N ALA A 118 17.04 -4.78 -3.28
CA ALA A 118 16.98 -6.18 -3.67
C ALA A 118 15.54 -6.68 -3.49
N SER A 119 15.17 -7.74 -4.23
CA SER A 119 13.79 -8.25 -4.16
C SER A 119 13.44 -8.89 -2.82
N GLU A 120 14.44 -9.19 -2.00
CA GLU A 120 14.31 -9.70 -0.63
C GLU A 120 14.08 -8.59 0.40
N ASP A 121 14.51 -7.36 0.13
CA ASP A 121 14.34 -6.21 1.04
C ASP A 121 13.03 -5.43 0.76
N ILE A 122 12.18 -5.93 -0.14
CA ILE A 122 10.92 -5.26 -0.48
C ILE A 122 9.88 -5.58 0.60
N GLU A 123 9.64 -4.57 1.44
CA GLU A 123 8.57 -4.59 2.42
C GLU A 123 7.22 -4.24 1.79
N MET A 124 6.17 -4.98 2.16
CA MET A 124 4.80 -4.78 1.70
C MET A 124 3.83 -4.87 2.88
N GLU A 125 2.78 -4.05 2.85
CA GLU A 125 1.73 -4.05 3.86
C GLU A 125 0.37 -4.11 3.19
N ASP A 126 -0.35 -5.20 3.42
CA ASP A 126 -1.63 -5.50 2.78
C ASP A 126 -2.78 -5.31 3.78
N LEU A 127 -3.67 -4.35 3.52
CA LEU A 127 -4.89 -4.16 4.29
C LEU A 127 -6.13 -4.30 3.42
N ASN A 128 -7.16 -4.88 4.00
CA ASN A 128 -8.47 -4.92 3.38
C ASN A 128 -9.20 -3.61 3.64
N TYR A 129 -10.08 -3.18 2.72
CA TYR A 129 -10.92 -2.02 2.98
C TYR A 129 -12.36 -2.22 2.49
N TYR A 130 -13.30 -1.55 3.15
CA TYR A 130 -14.70 -1.50 2.73
C TYR A 130 -15.35 -0.16 3.12
N TYR A 131 -16.45 0.16 2.45
CA TYR A 131 -17.19 1.40 2.71
C TYR A 131 -18.33 1.20 3.71
N ALA A 132 -18.37 2.04 4.74
CA ALA A 132 -19.43 2.11 5.75
C ALA A 132 -19.84 3.55 6.04
N ASN A 133 -20.56 3.79 7.15
CA ASN A 133 -21.00 5.13 7.54
C ASN A 133 -19.99 5.86 8.44
N TYR A 134 -18.93 5.18 8.87
CA TYR A 134 -17.86 5.70 9.73
C TYR A 134 -16.49 5.31 9.16
N SER A 135 -15.44 6.01 9.58
CA SER A 135 -14.05 5.66 9.23
C SER A 135 -13.34 5.10 10.45
N ARG A 136 -12.71 3.93 10.32
CA ARG A 136 -11.97 3.25 11.41
C ARG A 136 -11.02 2.19 10.84
N ILE A 137 -9.90 1.96 11.52
CA ILE A 137 -9.02 0.81 11.27
C ILE A 137 -9.18 -0.18 12.42
N TYR A 138 -9.41 -1.45 12.10
CA TYR A 138 -9.50 -2.53 13.08
C TYR A 138 -9.28 -3.89 12.41
N ASN A 139 -8.48 -4.77 13.02
CA ASN A 139 -8.16 -6.12 12.52
C ASN A 139 -7.76 -6.13 11.04
N ASP A 140 -6.86 -5.24 10.65
CA ASP A 140 -6.32 -5.10 9.29
C ASP A 140 -7.38 -4.78 8.23
N VAL A 141 -8.51 -4.24 8.69
CA VAL A 141 -9.58 -3.75 7.83
C VAL A 141 -9.79 -2.26 8.04
N ILE A 142 -9.58 -1.51 6.96
CA ILE A 142 -9.86 -0.09 6.88
C ILE A 142 -11.32 0.09 6.46
N THR A 143 -12.11 0.61 7.38
CA THR A 143 -13.47 1.06 7.11
C THR A 143 -13.42 2.52 6.68
N LEU A 144 -13.97 2.84 5.51
CA LEU A 144 -14.04 4.21 4.99
C LEU A 144 -15.49 4.69 4.94
N ARG A 145 -15.74 5.94 5.34
CA ARG A 145 -17.06 6.55 5.17
C ARG A 145 -17.43 6.63 3.68
N LYS A 146 -18.67 6.26 3.31
CA LYS A 146 -19.20 6.46 1.95
C LYS A 146 -19.11 7.94 1.55
N GLY A 147 -18.51 8.21 0.39
CA GLY A 147 -18.21 9.57 -0.06
C GLY A 147 -16.94 10.17 0.56
N SER A 148 -16.07 9.36 1.18
CA SER A 148 -14.75 9.78 1.62
C SER A 148 -13.98 10.39 0.45
N SER A 149 -13.40 11.58 0.67
CA SER A 149 -12.53 12.21 -0.31
C SER A 149 -11.22 11.42 -0.46
N TYR A 150 -10.57 11.56 -1.61
CA TYR A 150 -9.21 11.07 -1.84
C TYR A 150 -8.23 11.59 -0.77
N MET A 151 -8.52 12.73 -0.13
CA MET A 151 -7.77 13.24 1.02
C MET A 151 -7.83 12.32 2.26
N THR A 152 -8.96 11.67 2.52
CA THR A 152 -9.08 10.69 3.62
C THR A 152 -8.24 9.44 3.36
N LYS A 153 -8.13 9.03 2.10
CA LYS A 153 -7.26 7.93 1.70
C LYS A 153 -5.79 8.35 1.71
N LEU A 154 -5.49 9.59 1.35
CA LEU A 154 -4.14 10.17 1.46
C LEU A 154 -3.66 10.16 2.91
N SER A 155 -4.47 10.61 3.87
CA SER A 155 -4.09 10.62 5.29
C SER A 155 -3.78 9.22 5.81
N LEU A 156 -4.56 8.22 5.40
CA LEU A 156 -4.28 6.82 5.73
C LEU A 156 -3.04 6.30 5.02
N SER A 157 -2.87 6.66 3.74
CA SER A 157 -1.71 6.26 2.93
C SER A 157 -0.41 6.77 3.54
N HIS A 158 -0.37 7.97 4.11
CA HIS A 158 0.80 8.49 4.83
C HIS A 158 1.20 7.60 6.02
N ALA A 159 0.23 7.12 6.80
CA ALA A 159 0.54 6.23 7.93
C ALA A 159 1.06 4.86 7.43
N LEU A 160 0.43 4.31 6.39
CA LEU A 160 0.84 3.03 5.80
C LEU A 160 2.23 3.09 5.17
N SER A 161 2.50 4.14 4.40
CA SER A 161 3.80 4.33 3.77
C SER A 161 4.92 4.53 4.78
N GLN A 162 4.67 5.24 5.88
CA GLN A 162 5.61 5.35 7.00
C GLN A 162 5.86 3.98 7.65
N SER A 163 4.80 3.20 7.91
CA SER A 163 4.92 1.86 8.49
C SER A 163 5.83 0.94 7.68
N VAL A 164 5.60 0.84 6.36
CA VAL A 164 6.43 0.05 5.44
C VAL A 164 7.89 0.54 5.44
N LYS A 165 8.10 1.86 5.44
CA LYS A 165 9.46 2.44 5.45
C LYS A 165 10.20 2.13 6.76
N ILE A 166 9.50 2.10 7.89
CA ILE A 166 10.07 1.74 9.19
C ILE A 166 10.46 0.26 9.19
N SER A 167 9.64 -0.63 8.62
CA SER A 167 9.97 -2.06 8.51
C SER A 167 11.30 -2.28 7.79
N LEU A 168 11.54 -1.54 6.71
CA LEU A 168 12.82 -1.59 5.99
C LEU A 168 14.01 -1.24 6.90
N PHE A 169 13.90 -0.16 7.70
CA PHE A 169 14.98 0.23 8.60
C PHE A 169 15.13 -0.72 9.79
N GLU A 170 14.05 -1.32 10.28
CA GLU A 170 14.08 -2.34 11.32
C GLU A 170 14.91 -3.55 10.87
N GLU A 171 14.73 -4.02 9.64
CA GLU A 171 15.51 -5.12 9.07
C GLU A 171 16.98 -4.74 8.91
N LEU A 172 17.27 -3.57 8.31
CA LEU A 172 18.65 -3.09 8.14
C LEU A 172 19.41 -2.97 9.47
N ILE A 173 18.73 -2.47 10.51
CA ILE A 173 19.32 -2.34 11.86
C ILE A 173 19.48 -3.72 12.50
N SER A 174 18.50 -4.61 12.36
CA SER A 174 18.57 -5.95 12.92
C SER A 174 19.73 -6.74 12.30
N SER A 175 19.92 -6.65 10.98
CA SER A 175 21.09 -7.23 10.30
C SER A 175 22.40 -6.63 10.80
N THR A 176 22.46 -5.30 10.99
CA THR A 176 23.68 -4.65 11.48
C THR A 176 24.02 -5.05 12.92
N ILE A 177 23.01 -5.24 13.79
CA ILE A 177 23.20 -5.75 15.14
C ILE A 177 23.75 -7.18 15.09
N GLU A 178 23.18 -8.03 14.25
CA GLU A 178 23.61 -9.42 14.12
C GLU A 178 25.07 -9.52 13.63
N ASP A 179 25.46 -8.69 12.67
CA ASP A 179 26.84 -8.64 12.15
C ASP A 179 27.86 -8.14 13.19
N THR A 180 27.42 -7.39 14.19
CA THR A 180 28.29 -6.73 15.17
C THR A 180 28.23 -7.33 16.57
N LYS A 181 27.35 -8.31 16.81
CA LYS A 181 27.10 -8.91 18.12
C LYS A 181 28.33 -9.58 18.76
N ASP A 182 29.24 -10.10 17.94
CA ASP A 182 30.41 -10.86 18.41
C ASP A 182 31.56 -9.93 18.83
N ILE A 183 31.52 -8.66 18.40
CA ILE A 183 32.61 -7.70 18.63
C ILE A 183 32.84 -7.46 20.13
N PRO A 184 31.82 -7.17 20.96
CA PRO A 184 32.01 -6.98 22.40
C PRO A 184 32.55 -8.23 23.11
N GLU A 185 32.12 -9.42 22.70
CA GLU A 185 32.57 -10.69 23.28
C GLU A 185 34.06 -10.93 23.00
N ILE A 186 34.47 -10.79 21.74
CA ILE A 186 35.88 -10.94 21.33
C ILE A 186 36.78 -9.92 22.07
N ILE A 187 36.31 -8.69 22.26
CA ILE A 187 37.07 -7.66 23.00
C ILE A 187 37.18 -8.01 24.48
N SER A 188 36.11 -8.51 25.09
CA SER A 188 36.12 -8.97 26.47
C SER A 188 37.09 -10.13 26.71
N GLU A 189 37.22 -11.05 25.75
CA GLU A 189 38.09 -12.21 25.86
C GLU A 189 39.56 -11.92 25.52
N THR A 190 39.80 -11.19 24.42
CA THR A 190 41.14 -11.02 23.85
C THR A 190 41.80 -9.68 24.21
N GLY A 191 40.99 -8.70 24.64
CA GLY A 191 41.43 -7.33 24.90
C GLY A 191 41.94 -6.58 23.67
N LYS A 192 41.67 -7.08 22.45
CA LYS A 192 42.14 -6.49 21.19
C LYS A 192 40.99 -6.38 20.19
N ILE A 193 40.98 -5.27 19.47
CA ILE A 193 40.04 -5.06 18.38
C ILE A 193 40.59 -5.76 17.15
N GLY A 194 39.92 -6.81 16.69
CA GLY A 194 40.32 -7.59 15.50
C GLY A 194 40.06 -6.88 14.17
N MET A 195 39.40 -5.72 14.19
CA MET A 195 39.00 -4.95 13.01
C MET A 195 39.95 -3.76 12.75
N PRO A 196 40.38 -3.51 11.51
CA PRO A 196 41.20 -2.35 11.19
C PRO A 196 40.44 -1.03 11.38
N HIS A 197 41.12 0.00 11.89
CA HIS A 197 40.54 1.33 12.13
C HIS A 197 39.78 1.93 10.93
N LYS A 198 40.25 1.65 9.70
CA LYS A 198 39.57 2.10 8.48
C LYS A 198 38.15 1.53 8.35
N GLU A 199 37.96 0.25 8.68
CA GLU A 199 36.67 -0.44 8.58
C GLU A 199 35.72 0.04 9.67
N ILE A 200 36.24 0.29 10.88
CA ILE A 200 35.49 0.91 11.98
C ILE A 200 34.95 2.29 11.56
N MET A 201 35.80 3.13 10.94
CA MET A 201 35.37 4.45 10.46
C MET A 201 34.33 4.36 9.34
N GLN A 202 34.40 3.35 8.47
CA GLN A 202 33.38 3.12 7.44
C GLN A 202 32.05 2.73 8.07
N LYS A 203 32.05 1.81 9.04
CA LYS A 203 30.85 1.38 9.78
C LYS A 203 30.20 2.52 10.56
N ILE A 204 31.01 3.39 11.19
CA ILE A 204 30.51 4.61 11.85
C ILE A 204 29.84 5.55 10.84
N GLY A 205 30.43 5.71 9.65
CA GLY A 205 29.84 6.50 8.56
C GLY A 205 28.51 5.94 8.07
N GLU A 206 28.43 4.62 7.88
CA GLU A 206 27.20 3.90 7.50
C GLU A 206 26.08 4.11 8.54
N LEU A 207 26.38 3.95 9.83
CA LEU A 207 25.41 4.21 10.91
C LEU A 207 24.95 5.67 10.95
N PHE A 208 25.85 6.63 10.68
CA PHE A 208 25.49 8.05 10.66
C PHE A 208 24.52 8.38 9.51
N LEU A 209 24.73 7.79 8.33
CA LEU A 209 23.78 7.89 7.22
C LEU A 209 22.44 7.26 7.58
N LEU A 210 22.45 6.06 8.17
CA LEU A 210 21.23 5.36 8.60
C LEU A 210 20.43 6.18 9.62
N ARG A 211 21.11 6.75 10.62
CA ARG A 211 20.50 7.66 11.60
C ARG A 211 19.91 8.91 10.95
N THR A 212 20.62 9.48 9.98
CA THR A 212 20.13 10.66 9.24
C THR A 212 18.88 10.30 8.43
N ASN A 213 18.88 9.16 7.74
CA ASN A 213 17.72 8.68 6.97
C ASN A 213 16.50 8.37 7.86
N ILE A 214 16.72 7.72 9.01
CA ILE A 214 15.67 7.48 10.01
C ILE A 214 15.11 8.79 10.53
N ASN A 215 15.97 9.77 10.83
CA ASN A 215 15.53 11.10 11.25
C ASN A 215 14.83 11.88 10.15
N SER A 216 15.17 11.68 8.87
CA SER A 216 14.44 12.26 7.75
C SER A 216 13.01 11.71 7.69
N VAL A 217 12.82 10.40 7.84
CA VAL A 217 11.48 9.80 8.00
C VAL A 217 10.84 10.22 9.32
N GLY A 218 11.66 10.49 10.34
CA GLY A 218 11.29 11.09 11.61
C GLY A 218 10.74 12.51 11.48
N SER A 219 11.28 13.33 10.58
CA SER A 219 10.75 14.67 10.27
C SER A 219 9.41 14.61 9.53
N VAL A 220 9.12 13.49 8.86
CA VAL A 220 7.81 13.18 8.26
C VAL A 220 6.79 12.75 9.35
N LEU A 221 7.19 12.62 10.61
CA LEU A 221 6.31 12.34 11.76
C LEU A 221 5.68 13.59 12.38
N ASP A 222 6.23 14.77 12.12
CA ASP A 222 5.49 16.01 12.35
C ASP A 222 4.26 15.96 11.45
N SER A 223 3.10 16.39 11.95
CA SER A 223 1.84 16.33 11.19
C SER A 223 2.07 16.89 9.79
N PRO A 224 1.98 16.04 8.73
CA PRO A 224 2.19 16.47 7.35
C PRO A 224 1.46 17.77 7.04
N GLU A 225 2.03 18.63 6.18
CA GLU A 225 1.49 19.98 5.94
C GLU A 225 0.03 19.93 5.47
N VAL A 226 -0.36 18.82 4.84
CA VAL A 226 -1.74 18.50 4.46
C VAL A 226 -2.76 18.65 5.61
N PHE A 227 -2.39 18.35 6.86
CA PHE A 227 -3.29 18.44 8.01
C PHE A 227 -3.51 19.88 8.49
N TRP A 228 -2.63 20.82 8.14
CA TRP A 228 -2.88 22.25 8.37
C TRP A 228 -4.02 22.76 7.48
N SER A 229 -4.13 22.19 6.27
CA SER A 229 -5.23 22.48 5.34
C SER A 229 -6.51 21.71 5.68
N TYR A 230 -6.38 20.50 6.24
CA TYR A 230 -7.50 19.59 6.54
C TYR A 230 -7.41 19.03 7.97
N PRO A 231 -7.69 19.85 9.00
CA PRO A 231 -7.58 19.44 10.40
C PRO A 231 -8.56 18.29 10.76
N ASP A 232 -9.69 18.19 10.07
CA ASP A 232 -10.69 17.14 10.28
C ASP A 232 -10.16 15.72 10.01
N LEU A 233 -9.08 15.59 9.24
CA LEU A 233 -8.48 14.29 8.90
C LEU A 233 -7.43 13.84 9.93
N GLN A 234 -6.93 14.75 10.76
CA GLN A 234 -5.89 14.46 11.74
C GLN A 234 -6.28 13.34 12.72
N PRO A 235 -7.51 13.29 13.29
CA PRO A 235 -7.88 12.20 14.20
C PRO A 235 -7.84 10.82 13.55
N LEU A 236 -8.13 10.73 12.24
CA LEU A 236 -8.06 9.45 11.51
C LEU A 236 -6.61 9.03 11.28
N TYR A 237 -5.73 9.99 10.96
CA TYR A 237 -4.30 9.75 10.83
C TYR A 237 -3.68 9.32 12.15
N ASP A 238 -3.95 10.03 13.25
CA ASP A 238 -3.43 9.68 14.57
C ASP A 238 -3.92 8.29 15.03
N ALA A 239 -5.17 7.94 14.73
CA ALA A 239 -5.69 6.60 14.97
C ALA A 239 -4.95 5.53 14.15
N ALA A 240 -4.62 5.82 12.88
CA ALA A 240 -3.85 4.93 12.03
C ALA A 240 -2.41 4.76 12.53
N ARG A 241 -1.74 5.85 12.93
CA ARG A 241 -0.40 5.83 13.50
C ARG A 241 -0.34 5.02 14.79
N SER A 242 -1.33 5.21 15.66
CA SER A 242 -1.43 4.45 16.90
C SER A 242 -1.72 2.98 16.64
N TYR A 243 -2.50 2.64 15.61
CA TYR A 243 -2.77 1.26 15.24
C TYR A 243 -1.51 0.55 14.72
N LEU A 244 -0.73 1.23 13.89
CA LEU A 244 0.52 0.72 13.32
C LEU A 244 1.72 0.85 14.26
N GLU A 245 1.49 1.31 15.49
CA GLU A 245 2.51 1.52 16.54
C GLU A 245 3.71 2.34 16.08
N ILE A 246 3.52 3.24 15.10
CA ILE A 246 4.58 4.03 14.47
C ILE A 246 5.46 4.75 15.50
N PRO A 247 4.91 5.45 16.52
CA PRO A 247 5.75 6.12 17.51
C PRO A 247 6.61 5.15 18.34
N GLN A 248 6.06 3.99 18.73
CA GLN A 248 6.78 3.01 19.55
C GLN A 248 7.91 2.35 18.74
N ARG A 249 7.63 1.98 17.49
CA ARG A 249 8.60 1.38 16.57
C ARG A 249 9.79 2.31 16.33
N ILE A 250 9.53 3.60 16.10
CA ILE A 250 10.60 4.58 15.87
C ILE A 250 11.44 4.82 17.11
N ASN A 251 10.81 4.90 18.29
CA ASN A 251 11.56 5.04 19.54
C ASN A 251 12.50 3.85 19.76
N LEU A 252 12.01 2.62 19.54
CA LEU A 252 12.83 1.41 19.63
C LEU A 252 13.97 1.42 18.61
N LEU A 253 13.69 1.85 17.38
CA LEU A 253 14.68 1.97 16.33
C LEU A 253 15.80 2.94 16.70
N ASN A 254 15.44 4.12 17.20
CA ASN A 254 16.39 5.13 17.66
C ASN A 254 17.27 4.61 18.80
N THR A 255 16.68 3.93 19.78
CA THR A 255 17.45 3.31 20.88
C THR A 255 18.42 2.25 20.35
N ARG A 256 18.03 1.41 19.38
CA ARG A 256 18.92 0.41 18.78
C ARG A 256 20.10 1.04 18.05
N VAL A 257 19.85 2.10 17.28
CA VAL A 257 20.92 2.86 16.59
C VAL A 257 21.88 3.51 17.59
N GLU A 258 21.36 4.04 18.69
CA GLU A 258 22.18 4.64 19.75
C GLU A 258 23.13 3.61 20.37
N VAL A 259 22.63 2.42 20.72
CA VAL A 259 23.47 1.33 21.26
C VAL A 259 24.56 0.90 20.27
N LEU A 260 24.23 0.77 18.98
CA LEU A 260 25.21 0.46 17.94
C LEU A 260 26.29 1.55 17.82
N GLN A 261 25.87 2.81 17.88
CA GLN A 261 26.78 3.94 17.82
C GLN A 261 27.74 3.95 19.01
N ASP A 262 27.23 3.74 20.22
CA ASP A 262 28.04 3.69 21.44
C ASP A 262 29.07 2.55 21.38
N MET A 263 28.64 1.37 20.90
CA MET A 263 29.53 0.23 20.72
C MET A 263 30.64 0.54 19.69
N LEU A 264 30.32 1.09 18.53
CA LEU A 264 31.35 1.46 17.54
C LEU A 264 32.26 2.59 18.05
N GLN A 265 31.75 3.49 18.89
CA GLN A 265 32.55 4.55 19.49
C GLN A 265 33.57 3.99 20.49
N LEU A 266 33.25 2.93 21.22
CA LEU A 266 34.23 2.21 22.06
C LEU A 266 35.36 1.59 21.23
N LEU A 267 35.10 1.18 19.97
CA LEU A 267 36.13 0.63 19.08
C LEU A 267 37.12 1.67 18.54
N LYS A 268 36.78 2.96 18.67
CA LYS A 268 37.64 4.05 18.20
C LYS A 268 38.72 4.41 19.22
N GLU A 269 38.47 4.20 20.51
CA GLU A 269 39.38 4.53 21.62
C GLU A 269 40.44 3.45 21.85
#